data_AF-A0A9X1K8P7-F1
#
_entry.id   AF-A0A9X1K8P7-F1
#
_cell.length_a   1.000
_cell.length_b   1.000
_cell.length_c   1.000
_cell.angle_alpha   90.00
_cell.angle_beta   90.00
_cell.angle_gamma   90.00
#
_symmetry.space_group_name_H-M   'P 1'
#
loop_
_entity.id
_entity.type
_entity.pdbx_description
1 polymer ?
#
loop_
_entity_poly.entity_id
_entity_poly.type
_entity_poly.pdbx_seq_one_letter_code
_entity_poly.pdbx_strand_id
1 'polypeptide(L)'
;MFENMTRDQAIDHMLEQFAIHSDGDDQQAHVIATERNAGFASPETVALATGHLLKDNYLNEKYDFWDIPFGSYATVYGWADNGIPLPDTMVPGDLINLYVSGEDNRRKVYVMVVQKNGSIWYLNTSQNTGQGGGNSNSTVWKYIPQTTILWTQDSSPASVGQNMNLAASTRRFRRLRFTINGIGTQFVIETPAVDNPVIVFSAVAGSINESYQVRINLEMVRDNIVLKFSKCRLVTHKTTGTTFSDDTGFTIAGIEGIY
;
A
#
# COMPACT_ATOMS: atom_id res chain seq x y z
N MET A 1 26.22 -4.99 -20.30
CA MET A 1 26.38 -6.34 -19.69
C MET A 1 25.02 -7.02 -19.41
N PHE A 2 23.92 -6.61 -20.05
CA PHE A 2 22.57 -7.14 -19.73
C PHE A 2 21.77 -7.62 -20.96
N GLU A 3 22.38 -7.72 -22.14
CA GLU A 3 21.61 -7.93 -23.37
C GLU A 3 21.20 -9.39 -23.66
N ASN A 4 21.62 -10.38 -22.87
CA ASN A 4 21.36 -11.80 -23.17
C ASN A 4 20.91 -12.66 -21.96
N MET A 5 20.15 -12.12 -21.01
CA MET A 5 19.57 -12.94 -19.93
C MET A 5 18.12 -13.29 -20.26
N THR A 6 17.73 -14.55 -20.06
CA THR A 6 16.30 -14.92 -20.09
C THR A 6 15.59 -14.32 -18.88
N ARG A 7 14.25 -14.18 -18.94
CA ARG A 7 13.45 -13.58 -17.87
C ARG A 7 13.73 -14.21 -16.50
N ASP A 8 13.82 -15.54 -16.45
CA ASP A 8 14.01 -16.25 -15.19
C ASP A 8 15.44 -16.05 -14.67
N GLN A 9 16.45 -15.98 -15.54
CA GLN A 9 17.82 -15.64 -15.16
C GLN A 9 17.95 -14.20 -14.65
N ALA A 10 17.19 -13.26 -15.22
CA ALA A 10 17.16 -11.89 -14.73
C ALA A 10 16.48 -11.80 -13.35
N ILE A 11 15.41 -12.57 -13.12
CA ILE A 11 14.74 -12.66 -11.82
C ILE A 11 15.67 -13.27 -10.78
N ASP A 12 16.32 -14.40 -11.08
CA ASP A 12 17.27 -15.06 -10.18
C ASP A 12 18.46 -14.15 -9.88
N HIS A 13 18.98 -13.45 -10.89
CA HIS A 13 20.07 -12.50 -10.69
C HIS A 13 19.64 -11.29 -9.84
N MET A 14 18.42 -10.76 -10.03
CA MET A 14 17.89 -9.71 -9.15
C MET A 14 17.67 -10.21 -7.73
N LEU A 15 17.20 -11.44 -7.55
CA LEU A 15 17.03 -12.06 -6.23
C LEU A 15 18.38 -12.30 -5.55
N GLU A 16 19.40 -12.72 -6.29
CA GLU A 16 20.77 -12.89 -5.81
C GLU A 16 21.40 -11.54 -5.43
N GLN A 17 21.27 -10.52 -6.28
CA GLN A 17 21.74 -9.17 -5.95
C GLN A 17 20.99 -8.58 -4.75
N PHE A 18 19.68 -8.83 -4.65
CA PHE A 18 18.87 -8.41 -3.51
C PHE A 18 19.27 -9.15 -2.24
N ALA A 19 19.54 -10.46 -2.31
CA ALA A 19 20.05 -11.25 -1.18
C ALA A 19 21.42 -10.75 -0.71
N ILE A 20 22.35 -10.46 -1.63
CA ILE A 20 23.67 -9.91 -1.29
C ILE A 20 23.58 -8.54 -0.61
N HIS A 21 22.60 -7.71 -0.97
CA HIS A 21 22.45 -6.36 -0.42
C HIS A 21 21.44 -6.24 0.73
N SER A 22 20.64 -7.27 0.98
CA SER A 22 19.57 -7.27 2.00
C SER A 22 19.74 -8.35 3.06
N ASP A 23 20.59 -9.36 2.81
CA ASP A 23 20.92 -10.42 3.76
C ASP A 23 22.42 -10.40 4.01
N GLY A 24 22.81 -10.08 5.24
CA GLY A 24 24.21 -10.14 5.66
C GLY A 24 24.65 -11.58 5.76
N ASP A 25 25.25 -12.11 4.70
CA ASP A 25 25.93 -13.42 4.72
C ASP A 25 26.89 -13.47 5.93
N ASP A 26 26.87 -14.57 6.68
CA ASP A 26 27.71 -14.81 7.87
C ASP A 26 29.21 -14.60 7.56
N GLN A 27 29.63 -14.74 6.30
CA GLN A 27 31.00 -14.40 5.88
C GLN A 27 31.28 -12.89 5.90
N GLN A 28 30.32 -12.03 5.55
CA GLN A 28 30.49 -10.58 5.61
C GLN A 28 30.45 -10.06 7.04
N ALA A 29 29.63 -10.66 7.92
CA ALA A 29 29.62 -10.33 9.34
C ALA A 29 31.02 -10.50 9.97
N HIS A 30 31.81 -11.47 9.52
CA HIS A 30 33.17 -11.71 10.01
C HIS A 30 34.19 -10.66 9.53
N VAL A 31 34.09 -10.17 8.28
CA VAL A 31 34.92 -9.08 7.74
C VAL A 31 34.56 -7.76 8.43
N ILE A 32 33.27 -7.48 8.56
CA ILE A 32 32.74 -6.27 9.22
C ILE A 32 33.06 -6.26 10.72
N ALA A 33 33.00 -7.41 11.40
CA ALA A 33 33.43 -7.55 12.80
C ALA A 33 34.95 -7.36 12.96
N THR A 34 35.74 -7.74 11.97
CA THR A 34 37.19 -7.50 11.94
C THR A 34 37.49 -6.02 11.79
N GLU A 35 36.78 -5.30 10.91
CA GLU A 35 36.90 -3.85 10.74
C GLU A 35 36.39 -3.06 11.97
N ARG A 36 35.35 -3.55 12.64
CA ARG A 36 34.81 -3.01 13.90
C ARG A 36 35.80 -3.16 15.07
N ASN A 37 36.43 -4.33 15.19
CA ASN A 37 37.44 -4.58 16.24
C ASN A 37 38.76 -3.85 15.98
N ALA A 38 39.09 -3.56 14.71
CA ALA A 38 40.28 -2.83 14.31
C ALA A 38 40.08 -1.29 14.25
N GLY A 39 38.85 -0.79 14.49
CA GLY A 39 38.54 0.65 14.55
C GLY A 39 38.49 1.37 13.19
N PHE A 40 38.41 0.63 12.08
CA PHE A 40 38.40 1.20 10.72
C PHE A 40 36.99 1.58 10.22
N ALA A 41 35.94 0.97 10.78
CA ALA A 41 34.56 1.27 10.44
C ALA A 41 33.80 1.74 11.69
N SER A 42 33.03 2.82 11.56
CA SER A 42 32.21 3.30 12.67
C SER A 42 31.06 2.31 12.93
N PRO A 43 30.56 2.20 14.17
CA PRO A 43 29.40 1.35 14.49
C PRO A 43 28.20 1.63 13.56
N GLU A 44 28.05 2.87 13.12
CA GLU A 44 27.02 3.29 12.16
C GLU A 44 27.25 2.69 10.77
N THR A 45 28.49 2.69 10.26
CA THR A 45 28.84 2.07 8.97
C THR A 45 28.57 0.56 8.98
N VAL A 46 28.91 -0.10 10.09
CA VAL A 46 28.70 -1.53 10.31
C VAL A 46 27.22 -1.89 10.42
N ALA A 47 26.44 -1.09 11.15
CA ALA A 47 25.00 -1.29 11.29
C ALA A 47 24.29 -1.17 9.93
N LEU A 48 24.62 -0.13 9.15
CA LEU A 48 24.07 0.06 7.81
C LEU A 48 24.46 -1.07 6.85
N ALA A 49 25.72 -1.56 6.91
CA ALA A 49 26.19 -2.68 6.09
C ALA A 49 25.56 -4.04 6.47
N THR A 50 25.11 -4.20 7.71
CA THR A 50 24.43 -5.42 8.20
C THR A 50 22.91 -5.36 8.04
N GLY A 51 22.37 -4.34 7.37
CA GLY A 51 20.94 -4.13 7.20
C GLY A 51 20.22 -3.69 8.48
N HIS A 52 20.96 -3.37 9.55
CA HIS A 52 20.39 -2.86 10.79
C HIS A 52 20.14 -1.36 10.68
N LEU A 53 18.90 -0.97 10.97
CA LEU A 53 18.50 0.43 11.06
C LEU A 53 19.29 1.12 12.20
N LEU A 54 19.77 2.34 11.94
CA LEU A 54 20.32 3.20 12.98
C LEU A 54 19.18 3.55 13.95
N LYS A 55 19.21 2.96 15.14
CA LYS A 55 18.19 3.20 16.16
C LYS A 55 18.45 4.55 16.81
N ASP A 56 17.55 5.49 16.52
CA ASP A 56 17.59 6.84 17.07
C ASP A 56 16.15 7.32 17.26
N ASN A 57 15.65 7.28 18.49
CA ASN A 57 14.23 7.52 18.75
C ASN A 57 13.79 8.97 18.49
N TYR A 58 14.73 9.91 18.34
CA TYR A 58 14.45 11.34 18.20
C TYR A 58 15.30 11.97 17.10
N LEU A 59 15.27 11.36 15.91
CA LEU A 59 16.00 11.89 14.75
C LEU A 59 15.61 13.34 14.41
N ASN A 60 14.37 13.73 14.74
CA ASN A 60 13.84 15.08 14.56
C ASN A 60 14.48 16.14 15.45
N GLU A 61 15.10 15.75 16.58
CA GLU A 61 15.84 16.69 17.43
C GLU A 61 17.25 16.99 16.89
N LYS A 62 17.75 16.14 15.97
CA LYS A 62 19.10 16.24 15.41
C LYS A 62 19.12 16.84 14.01
N TYR A 63 18.10 16.56 13.22
CA TYR A 63 18.01 16.99 11.83
C TYR A 63 16.63 17.55 11.49
N ASP A 64 16.63 18.67 10.78
CA ASP A 64 15.47 19.09 10.00
C ASP A 64 15.14 18.01 8.96
N PHE A 65 13.85 17.80 8.67
CA PHE A 65 13.40 16.68 7.85
C PHE A 65 14.11 16.57 6.50
N TRP A 66 14.38 17.71 5.85
CA TRP A 66 15.01 17.76 4.54
C TRP A 66 16.52 17.51 4.56
N ASP A 67 17.15 17.66 5.73
CA ASP A 67 18.59 17.54 5.92
C ASP A 67 18.99 16.22 6.60
N ILE A 68 18.05 15.30 6.81
CA ILE A 68 18.34 13.95 7.29
C ILE A 68 19.37 13.29 6.35
N PRO A 69 20.52 12.82 6.84
CA PRO A 69 21.54 12.19 5.99
C PRO A 69 21.02 10.94 5.29
N PHE A 70 21.75 10.48 4.27
CA PHE A 70 21.45 9.21 3.64
C PHE A 70 21.65 8.04 4.62
N GLY A 71 20.73 7.10 4.61
CA GLY A 71 20.77 5.94 5.49
C GLY A 71 19.40 5.38 5.84
N SER A 72 19.41 4.41 6.74
CA SER A 72 18.24 3.68 7.23
C SER A 72 18.12 3.91 8.74
N TYR A 73 16.98 4.44 9.19
CA TYR A 73 16.76 4.89 10.56
C TYR A 73 15.53 4.24 11.18
N ALA A 74 15.64 3.82 12.44
CA ALA A 74 14.50 3.43 13.28
C ALA A 74 14.26 4.56 14.29
N THR A 75 13.19 5.32 14.10
CA THR A 75 12.90 6.57 14.83
C THR A 75 11.41 6.72 15.12
N VAL A 76 11.05 7.72 15.91
CA VAL A 76 9.69 8.25 16.01
C VAL A 76 9.47 9.31 14.93
N TYR A 77 8.26 9.39 14.37
CA TYR A 77 7.88 10.53 13.53
C TYR A 77 7.63 11.78 14.37
N GLY A 78 8.44 12.82 14.17
CA GLY A 78 8.44 14.03 14.99
C GLY A 78 8.52 15.36 14.22
N TRP A 79 8.26 15.37 12.91
CA TRP A 79 8.39 16.58 12.06
C TRP A 79 7.04 17.21 11.68
N ALA A 80 5.94 16.81 12.31
CA ALA A 80 4.60 17.31 12.02
C ALA A 80 4.50 18.85 12.17
N ASP A 81 5.12 19.39 13.22
CA ASP A 81 5.08 20.82 13.53
C ASP A 81 5.95 21.67 12.58
N ASN A 82 6.82 21.02 11.80
CA ASN A 82 7.73 21.67 10.85
C ASN A 82 7.12 21.78 9.44
N GLY A 83 5.79 21.68 9.33
CA GLY A 83 5.07 21.80 8.05
C GLY A 83 5.25 20.61 7.12
N ILE A 84 5.82 19.50 7.59
CA ILE A 84 5.88 18.24 6.85
C ILE A 84 4.55 17.52 7.03
N PRO A 85 3.78 17.28 5.95
CA PRO A 85 2.49 16.62 6.07
C PRO A 85 2.63 15.30 6.82
N LEU A 86 1.81 15.09 7.84
CA LEU A 86 1.62 13.75 8.38
C LEU A 86 0.85 12.93 7.35
N PRO A 87 1.26 11.69 7.05
CA PRO A 87 0.34 10.77 6.39
C PRO A 87 -0.92 10.60 7.24
N ASP A 88 -2.11 10.55 6.62
CA ASP A 88 -3.45 10.56 7.24
C ASP A 88 -3.68 9.52 8.37
N THR A 89 -2.76 8.58 8.51
CA THR A 89 -2.86 7.42 9.39
C THR A 89 -1.96 7.48 10.61
N MET A 90 -1.07 8.49 10.63
CA MET A 90 -0.02 8.64 11.62
C MET A 90 -0.35 9.72 12.63
N VAL A 91 0.16 9.52 13.84
CA VAL A 91 0.15 10.52 14.91
C VAL A 91 1.61 10.83 15.26
N PRO A 92 1.97 12.08 15.60
CA PRO A 92 3.27 12.38 16.19
C PRO A 92 3.54 11.43 17.36
N GLY A 93 4.70 10.77 17.37
CA GLY A 93 4.98 9.70 18.34
C GLY A 93 4.96 8.28 17.78
N ASP A 94 4.37 8.05 16.59
CA ASP A 94 4.38 6.73 15.97
C ASP A 94 5.80 6.29 15.55
N LEU A 95 6.14 5.03 15.84
CA LEU A 95 7.42 4.41 15.46
C LEU A 95 7.47 4.12 13.95
N ILE A 96 8.58 4.50 13.33
CA ILE A 96 8.82 4.37 11.90
C ILE A 96 10.20 3.81 11.58
N ASN A 97 10.28 3.13 10.44
CA ASN A 97 11.55 2.89 9.75
C ASN A 97 11.61 3.85 8.56
N LEU A 98 12.60 4.72 8.53
CA LEU A 98 12.82 5.72 7.50
C LEU A 98 14.07 5.37 6.69
N TYR A 99 13.90 5.23 5.39
CA TYR A 99 14.99 5.03 4.44
C TYR A 99 15.16 6.30 3.63
N VAL A 100 16.37 6.84 3.61
CA VAL A 100 16.73 8.07 2.91
C VAL A 100 17.82 7.76 1.90
N SER A 101 17.49 7.89 0.62
CA SER A 101 18.41 7.66 -0.49
C SER A 101 18.37 8.81 -1.48
N GLY A 102 19.39 8.99 -2.30
CA GLY A 102 19.41 10.07 -3.28
C GLY A 102 20.75 10.20 -3.98
N GLU A 103 20.79 11.08 -4.97
CA GLU A 103 22.01 11.44 -5.70
C GLU A 103 22.84 12.48 -4.91
N ASP A 104 22.15 13.45 -4.30
CA ASP A 104 22.74 14.60 -3.58
C ASP A 104 21.79 14.99 -2.44
N ASN A 105 22.28 15.74 -1.44
CA ASN A 105 21.50 16.22 -0.30
C ASN A 105 20.26 17.03 -0.73
N ARG A 106 20.25 17.51 -1.98
CA ARG A 106 19.11 18.21 -2.58
C ARG A 106 18.07 17.31 -3.20
N ARG A 107 18.39 16.08 -3.63
CA ARG A 107 17.52 15.17 -4.38
C ARG A 107 17.37 13.87 -3.61
N LYS A 108 16.36 13.83 -2.74
CA LYS A 108 16.17 12.74 -1.79
C LYS A 108 14.85 12.01 -2.05
N VAL A 109 14.92 10.71 -1.88
CA VAL A 109 13.80 9.81 -1.77
C VAL A 109 13.74 9.34 -0.32
N TYR A 110 12.60 9.56 0.29
CA TYR A 110 12.24 9.08 1.60
C TYR A 110 11.25 7.93 1.42
N VAL A 111 11.53 6.79 2.04
CA VAL A 111 10.57 5.70 2.17
C VAL A 111 10.36 5.46 3.65
N MET A 112 9.11 5.51 4.08
CA MET A 112 8.72 5.36 5.47
C MET A 112 7.83 4.14 5.61
N VAL A 113 8.20 3.25 6.52
CA VAL A 113 7.39 2.12 6.95
C VAL A 113 6.92 2.37 8.37
N VAL A 114 5.62 2.46 8.56
CA VAL A 114 5.01 2.67 9.88
C VAL A 114 4.96 1.34 10.62
N GLN A 115 5.62 1.21 11.77
CA GLN A 115 5.75 -0.08 12.45
C GLN A 115 4.42 -0.62 13.00
N LYS A 116 3.56 0.27 13.48
CA LYS A 116 2.25 -0.05 14.07
C LYS A 116 1.33 -0.81 13.11
N ASN A 117 1.43 -0.55 11.82
CA ASN A 117 0.47 -1.05 10.84
C ASN A 117 1.06 -1.54 9.52
N GLY A 118 2.36 -1.39 9.31
CA GLY A 118 3.04 -1.81 8.09
C GLY A 118 2.84 -0.89 6.89
N SER A 119 2.09 0.21 7.00
CA SER A 119 1.83 1.14 5.90
C SER A 119 3.13 1.72 5.35
N ILE A 120 3.24 1.74 4.02
CA ILE A 120 4.43 2.25 3.31
C ILE A 120 4.07 3.57 2.63
N TRP A 121 4.86 4.57 2.92
CA TRP A 121 4.76 5.91 2.34
C TRP A 121 6.07 6.26 1.67
N TYR A 122 6.01 7.00 0.58
CA TYR A 122 7.22 7.53 -0.04
C TYR A 122 7.06 9.00 -0.40
N LEU A 123 8.18 9.70 -0.40
CA LEU A 123 8.28 11.09 -0.79
C LEU A 123 9.55 11.23 -1.60
N ASN A 124 9.44 11.75 -2.81
CA ASN A 124 10.58 12.08 -3.65
C ASN A 124 10.56 13.58 -3.83
N THR A 125 11.63 14.26 -3.44
CA THR A 125 11.68 15.72 -3.43
C THR A 125 13.03 16.24 -3.88
N SER A 126 13.01 17.49 -4.37
CA SER A 126 14.23 18.26 -4.60
C SER A 126 14.28 19.58 -3.81
N GLN A 127 13.79 19.58 -2.56
CA GLN A 127 13.47 20.82 -1.81
C GLN A 127 14.66 21.58 -1.22
N ASN A 128 15.91 21.09 -1.29
CA ASN A 128 17.00 21.88 -0.71
C ASN A 128 17.31 23.08 -1.62
N THR A 129 17.00 24.29 -1.14
CA THR A 129 17.00 25.55 -1.89
C THR A 129 18.38 25.84 -2.49
N GLY A 130 18.54 25.54 -3.78
CA GLY A 130 19.72 25.84 -4.57
C GLY A 130 19.36 26.06 -6.04
N GLN A 131 20.16 26.86 -6.74
CA GLN A 131 20.00 27.08 -8.19
C GLN A 131 20.42 25.81 -8.94
N GLY A 132 19.47 24.93 -9.26
CA GLY A 132 19.73 23.76 -10.08
C GLY A 132 18.59 22.74 -10.11
N GLY A 133 17.67 22.91 -11.08
CA GLY A 133 16.61 21.94 -11.38
C GLY A 133 15.37 22.13 -10.51
N GLY A 134 14.31 22.67 -11.09
CA GLY A 134 13.07 22.98 -10.38
C GLY A 134 12.44 21.76 -9.71
N ASN A 135 11.93 21.97 -8.50
CA ASN A 135 11.12 21.02 -7.76
C ASN A 135 9.74 20.90 -8.41
N SER A 136 9.55 19.91 -9.27
CA SER A 136 8.22 19.54 -9.81
C SER A 136 7.60 18.36 -9.07
N ASN A 137 8.28 17.81 -8.05
CA ASN A 137 7.77 16.66 -7.31
C ASN A 137 6.96 17.10 -6.08
N SER A 138 5.91 16.35 -5.79
CA SER A 138 5.07 16.58 -4.61
C SER A 138 5.89 16.50 -3.32
N THR A 139 5.75 17.51 -2.46
CA THR A 139 6.26 17.54 -1.08
C THR A 139 5.32 16.81 -0.10
N VAL A 140 4.28 16.16 -0.62
CA VAL A 140 3.32 15.37 0.16
C VAL A 140 3.67 13.89 0.04
N TRP A 141 3.57 13.17 1.16
CA TRP A 141 3.70 11.72 1.19
C TRP A 141 2.71 11.05 0.25
N LYS A 142 3.20 10.07 -0.49
CA LYS A 142 2.41 9.21 -1.37
C LYS A 142 2.30 7.83 -0.73
N TYR A 143 1.07 7.34 -0.64
CA TYR A 143 0.81 6.01 -0.10
C TYR A 143 1.13 4.94 -1.14
N ILE A 144 1.76 3.84 -0.72
CA ILE A 144 1.87 2.62 -1.53
C ILE A 144 0.80 1.65 -1.03
N PRO A 145 -0.29 1.42 -1.79
CA PRO A 145 -1.35 0.52 -1.38
C PRO A 145 -0.84 -0.90 -1.23
N GLN A 146 -1.06 -1.47 -0.05
CA GLN A 146 -0.82 -2.89 0.22
C GLN A 146 -2.12 -3.64 0.02
N THR A 147 -2.16 -4.47 -1.01
CA THR A 147 -3.34 -5.28 -1.34
C THR A 147 -3.11 -6.74 -0.99
N THR A 148 -4.18 -7.41 -0.56
CA THR A 148 -4.19 -8.85 -0.29
C THR A 148 -5.41 -9.44 -0.95
N ILE A 149 -5.25 -10.48 -1.76
CA ILE A 149 -6.38 -11.21 -2.33
C ILE A 149 -7.07 -11.96 -1.19
N LEU A 150 -8.31 -11.59 -0.89
CA LEU A 150 -9.11 -12.23 0.16
C LEU A 150 -9.96 -13.35 -0.40
N TRP A 151 -10.48 -13.17 -1.60
CA TRP A 151 -11.29 -14.17 -2.27
C TRP A 151 -11.24 -13.95 -3.77
N THR A 152 -11.22 -15.04 -4.53
CA THR A 152 -11.38 -15.05 -5.97
C THR A 152 -12.42 -16.09 -6.33
N GLN A 153 -13.12 -15.88 -7.44
CA GLN A 153 -13.94 -16.93 -8.04
C GLN A 153 -13.04 -18.14 -8.39
N ASP A 154 -13.38 -19.33 -7.91
CA ASP A 154 -12.70 -20.56 -8.33
C ASP A 154 -13.28 -21.08 -9.65
N SER A 155 -14.61 -21.18 -9.73
CA SER A 155 -15.33 -21.70 -10.90
C SER A 155 -16.46 -20.80 -11.38
N SER A 156 -17.18 -20.16 -10.45
CA SER A 156 -18.24 -19.19 -10.76
C SER A 156 -18.19 -17.99 -9.82
N PRO A 157 -18.40 -16.76 -10.32
CA PRO A 157 -18.52 -15.60 -9.46
C PRO A 157 -19.73 -15.70 -8.52
N ALA A 158 -19.59 -15.13 -7.34
CA ALA A 158 -20.58 -15.21 -6.28
C ALA A 158 -21.84 -14.45 -6.66
N SER A 159 -22.97 -15.14 -6.64
CA SER A 159 -24.31 -14.58 -6.88
C SER A 159 -25.02 -14.29 -5.55
N VAL A 160 -26.15 -13.59 -5.62
CA VAL A 160 -26.95 -13.30 -4.42
C VAL A 160 -27.31 -14.59 -3.68
N GLY A 161 -27.18 -14.57 -2.36
CA GLY A 161 -27.36 -15.68 -1.44
C GLY A 161 -26.09 -16.47 -1.12
N GLN A 162 -25.01 -16.32 -1.90
CA GLN A 162 -23.79 -17.11 -1.73
C GLN A 162 -22.82 -16.54 -0.70
N ASN A 163 -22.09 -17.43 -0.05
CA ASN A 163 -21.03 -17.12 0.89
C ASN A 163 -19.67 -17.14 0.20
N MET A 164 -18.84 -16.15 0.50
CA MET A 164 -17.45 -16.04 0.09
C MET A 164 -16.58 -16.21 1.33
N ASN A 165 -15.85 -17.32 1.41
CA ASN A 165 -14.92 -17.57 2.50
C ASN A 165 -13.62 -16.82 2.23
N LEU A 166 -13.25 -15.89 3.11
CA LEU A 166 -12.11 -15.02 2.92
C LEU A 166 -10.84 -15.66 3.51
N ALA A 167 -9.71 -15.45 2.86
CA ALA A 167 -8.40 -15.90 3.34
C ALA A 167 -7.98 -15.23 4.66
N ALA A 168 -8.51 -14.03 4.96
CA ALA A 168 -8.27 -13.31 6.19
C ALA A 168 -9.49 -12.47 6.60
N SER A 169 -9.54 -12.09 7.88
CA SER A 169 -10.61 -11.21 8.39
C SER A 169 -10.53 -9.83 7.76
N THR A 170 -11.67 -9.29 7.34
CA THR A 170 -11.78 -7.94 6.74
C THR A 170 -11.35 -6.82 7.69
N ARG A 171 -11.42 -7.03 9.01
CA ARG A 171 -10.99 -6.06 10.04
C ARG A 171 -9.51 -5.73 9.99
N ARG A 172 -8.72 -6.55 9.31
CA ARG A 172 -7.30 -6.29 9.09
C ARG A 172 -7.05 -5.22 8.04
N PHE A 173 -8.07 -4.82 7.28
CA PHE A 173 -7.94 -3.90 6.15
C PHE A 173 -8.75 -2.64 6.42
N ARG A 174 -8.39 -1.53 5.76
CA ARG A 174 -9.15 -0.27 5.83
C ARG A 174 -10.24 -0.19 4.78
N ARG A 175 -9.96 -0.74 3.61
CA ARG A 175 -10.85 -0.76 2.46
C ARG A 175 -10.91 -2.16 1.89
N LEU A 176 -12.01 -2.46 1.22
CA LEU A 176 -12.19 -3.65 0.42
C LEU A 176 -12.41 -3.20 -1.02
N ARG A 177 -11.70 -3.83 -1.95
CA ARG A 177 -11.93 -3.67 -3.39
C ARG A 177 -12.66 -4.89 -3.91
N PHE A 178 -13.77 -4.63 -4.59
CA PHE A 178 -14.64 -5.64 -5.17
C PHE A 178 -14.54 -5.58 -6.68
N THR A 179 -14.28 -6.73 -7.28
CA THR A 179 -14.42 -6.94 -8.72
C THR A 179 -15.80 -7.52 -8.97
N ILE A 180 -16.65 -6.77 -9.69
CA ILE A 180 -18.07 -7.08 -9.89
C ILE A 180 -18.33 -7.24 -11.38
N ASN A 181 -18.99 -8.32 -11.78
CA ASN A 181 -19.44 -8.53 -13.15
C ASN A 181 -20.93 -8.22 -13.25
N GLY A 182 -21.34 -7.46 -14.27
CA GLY A 182 -22.75 -7.18 -14.55
C GLY A 182 -22.94 -6.36 -15.82
N ILE A 183 -24.11 -6.47 -16.46
CA ILE A 183 -24.46 -5.72 -17.69
C ILE A 183 -23.38 -5.86 -18.78
N GLY A 184 -22.79 -7.05 -18.91
CA GLY A 184 -21.76 -7.34 -19.93
C GLY A 184 -20.40 -6.68 -19.70
N THR A 185 -20.15 -6.07 -18.54
CA THR A 185 -18.87 -5.43 -18.19
C THR A 185 -18.42 -5.80 -16.77
N GLN A 186 -17.19 -5.40 -16.43
CA GLN A 186 -16.59 -5.55 -15.12
C GLN A 186 -16.40 -4.18 -14.46
N PHE A 187 -16.72 -4.11 -13.17
CA PHE A 187 -16.56 -2.94 -12.32
C PHE A 187 -15.58 -3.25 -11.21
N VAL A 188 -14.76 -2.27 -10.85
CA VAL A 188 -13.85 -2.34 -9.70
C VAL A 188 -14.24 -1.22 -8.74
N ILE A 189 -14.79 -1.59 -7.58
CA ILE A 189 -15.34 -0.64 -6.61
C ILE A 189 -14.65 -0.82 -5.27
N GLU A 190 -14.21 0.28 -4.67
CA GLU A 190 -13.66 0.29 -3.33
C GLU A 190 -14.68 0.81 -2.31
N THR A 191 -14.80 0.11 -1.20
CA THR A 191 -15.67 0.49 -0.07
C THR A 191 -14.90 0.37 1.24
N PRO A 192 -15.22 1.15 2.28
CA PRO A 192 -14.65 0.95 3.60
C PRO A 192 -14.85 -0.48 4.12
N ALA A 193 -13.84 -1.01 4.80
CA ALA A 193 -13.92 -2.30 5.48
C ALA A 193 -14.66 -2.15 6.82
N VAL A 194 -15.99 -2.05 6.74
CA VAL A 194 -16.88 -1.95 7.91
C VAL A 194 -17.69 -3.24 8.07
N ASP A 195 -18.23 -3.44 9.27
CA ASP A 195 -19.18 -4.52 9.51
C ASP A 195 -20.40 -4.33 8.57
N ASN A 196 -20.68 -5.33 7.73
CA ASN A 196 -21.74 -5.33 6.69
C ASN A 196 -21.58 -4.23 5.62
N PRO A 197 -20.57 -4.34 4.73
CA PRO A 197 -20.27 -3.32 3.76
C PRO A 197 -21.38 -3.23 2.69
N VAL A 198 -21.70 -2.01 2.31
CA VAL A 198 -22.64 -1.71 1.22
C VAL A 198 -21.85 -1.13 0.06
N ILE A 199 -22.04 -1.69 -1.12
CA ILE A 199 -21.43 -1.23 -2.36
C ILE A 199 -22.50 -0.50 -3.15
N VAL A 200 -22.22 0.75 -3.54
CA VAL A 200 -23.13 1.56 -4.37
C VAL A 200 -22.32 2.15 -5.52
N PHE A 201 -22.80 1.94 -6.74
CA PHE A 201 -22.16 2.49 -7.94
C PHE A 201 -23.21 2.71 -9.03
N SER A 202 -22.86 3.53 -10.02
CA SER A 202 -23.70 3.77 -11.19
C SER A 202 -23.10 3.07 -12.41
N ALA A 203 -23.93 2.32 -13.13
CA ALA A 203 -23.53 1.66 -14.37
C ALA A 203 -23.97 2.48 -15.59
N VAL A 204 -23.29 2.28 -16.73
CA VAL A 204 -23.71 2.88 -18.00
C VAL A 204 -25.03 2.25 -18.43
N ALA A 205 -26.02 3.10 -18.70
CA ALA A 205 -27.34 2.65 -19.14
C ALA A 205 -27.37 2.31 -20.62
N GLY A 206 -28.31 1.44 -21.01
CA GLY A 206 -28.49 1.02 -22.40
C GLY A 206 -29.09 2.10 -23.30
N SER A 207 -29.56 3.23 -22.76
CA SER A 207 -30.13 4.33 -23.54
C SER A 207 -29.86 5.70 -22.91
N ILE A 208 -29.95 6.76 -23.72
CA ILE A 208 -29.71 8.15 -23.31
C ILE A 208 -30.72 8.69 -22.29
N ASN A 209 -31.89 8.06 -22.17
CA ASN A 209 -32.98 8.51 -21.30
C ASN A 209 -33.08 7.68 -20.01
N GLU A 210 -32.05 6.88 -19.73
CA GLU A 210 -31.99 6.01 -18.56
C GLU A 210 -30.68 6.20 -17.81
N SER A 211 -30.71 5.99 -16.49
CA SER A 211 -29.52 5.81 -15.68
C SER A 211 -29.70 4.65 -14.70
N TYR A 212 -28.63 3.93 -14.43
CA TYR A 212 -28.62 2.76 -13.57
C TYR A 212 -27.81 3.03 -12.31
N GLN A 213 -28.41 2.76 -11.16
CA GLN A 213 -27.72 2.72 -9.87
C GLN A 213 -27.83 1.32 -9.30
N VAL A 214 -26.72 0.76 -8.88
CA VAL A 214 -26.63 -0.59 -8.32
C VAL A 214 -26.28 -0.46 -6.84
N ARG A 215 -27.00 -1.21 -6.01
CA ARG A 215 -26.70 -1.38 -4.59
C ARG A 215 -26.55 -2.85 -4.28
N ILE A 216 -25.37 -3.22 -3.79
CA ILE A 216 -25.06 -4.57 -3.30
C ILE A 216 -24.87 -4.48 -1.79
N ASN A 217 -25.63 -5.30 -1.06
CA ASN A 217 -25.48 -5.45 0.38
C ASN A 217 -24.70 -6.74 0.66
N LEU A 218 -23.74 -6.64 1.57
CA LEU A 218 -22.97 -7.77 2.06
C LEU A 218 -23.20 -7.92 3.57
N GLU A 219 -23.27 -9.17 4.01
CA GLU A 219 -23.38 -9.52 5.43
C GLU A 219 -22.10 -10.22 5.87
N MET A 220 -21.47 -9.73 6.93
CA MET A 220 -20.34 -10.41 7.54
C MET A 220 -20.86 -11.53 8.43
N VAL A 221 -20.25 -12.71 8.29
CA VAL A 221 -20.58 -13.92 9.03
C VAL A 221 -19.29 -14.51 9.60
N ARG A 222 -19.38 -15.20 10.75
CA ARG A 222 -18.25 -15.89 11.42
C ARG A 222 -17.05 -14.96 11.60
N ASP A 223 -17.11 -13.99 12.50
CA ASP A 223 -15.95 -13.12 12.83
C ASP A 223 -15.29 -12.41 11.63
N ASN A 224 -16.09 -12.07 10.62
CA ASN A 224 -15.67 -11.31 9.43
C ASN A 224 -14.67 -12.06 8.52
N ILE A 225 -14.62 -13.39 8.61
CA ILE A 225 -13.90 -14.25 7.66
C ILE A 225 -14.82 -14.85 6.58
N VAL A 226 -16.12 -14.59 6.65
CA VAL A 226 -17.07 -14.93 5.58
C VAL A 226 -17.89 -13.70 5.22
N LEU A 227 -17.96 -13.38 3.93
CA LEU A 227 -18.87 -12.36 3.40
C LEU A 227 -19.98 -13.05 2.61
N LYS A 228 -21.22 -12.79 2.97
CA LYS A 228 -22.40 -13.27 2.24
C LYS A 228 -22.91 -12.15 1.34
N PHE A 229 -23.09 -12.45 0.06
CA PHE A 229 -23.77 -11.55 -0.86
C PHE A 229 -25.28 -11.62 -0.59
N SER A 230 -25.82 -10.72 0.24
CA SER A 230 -27.17 -10.89 0.76
C SER A 230 -28.25 -10.33 -0.16
N LYS A 231 -27.99 -9.21 -0.83
CA LYS A 231 -28.97 -8.57 -1.71
C LYS A 231 -28.30 -7.75 -2.80
N CYS A 232 -28.86 -7.79 -4.02
CA CYS A 232 -28.56 -6.84 -5.08
C CYS A 232 -29.82 -6.10 -5.50
N ARG A 233 -29.72 -4.79 -5.69
CA ARG A 233 -30.80 -3.96 -6.23
C ARG A 233 -30.30 -3.07 -7.35
N LEU A 234 -30.97 -3.14 -8.48
CA LEU A 234 -30.84 -2.18 -9.58
C LEU A 234 -31.97 -1.16 -9.48
N VAL A 235 -31.60 0.11 -9.46
CA VAL A 235 -32.50 1.24 -9.62
C VAL A 235 -32.33 1.77 -11.03
N THR A 236 -33.42 1.81 -11.77
CA THR A 236 -33.46 2.37 -13.12
C THR A 236 -34.24 3.66 -13.09
N HIS A 237 -33.56 4.78 -13.30
CA HIS A 237 -34.18 6.08 -13.46
C HIS A 237 -34.48 6.30 -14.94
N LYS A 238 -35.73 6.66 -15.26
CA LYS A 238 -36.18 7.05 -16.60
C LYS A 238 -36.89 8.40 -16.52
N THR A 239 -37.08 9.05 -17.67
CA THR A 239 -37.91 10.26 -17.76
C THR A 239 -39.35 10.03 -17.29
N THR A 240 -39.87 8.80 -17.42
CA THR A 240 -41.23 8.41 -17.02
C THR A 240 -41.36 7.99 -15.55
N GLY A 241 -40.25 7.87 -14.82
CA GLY A 241 -40.25 7.45 -13.41
C GLY A 241 -39.06 6.57 -13.03
N THR A 242 -39.03 6.14 -11.76
CA THR A 242 -38.00 5.25 -11.22
C THR A 242 -38.57 3.85 -11.01
N THR A 243 -37.83 2.83 -11.43
CA THR A 243 -38.19 1.42 -11.27
C THR A 243 -37.10 0.68 -10.50
N PHE A 244 -37.49 -0.38 -9.77
CA PHE A 244 -36.59 -1.16 -8.93
C PHE A 244 -36.64 -2.62 -9.37
N SER A 245 -35.48 -3.25 -9.46
CA SER A 245 -35.35 -4.69 -9.70
C SER A 245 -34.38 -5.28 -8.69
N ASP A 246 -34.78 -6.38 -8.06
CA ASP A 246 -33.94 -7.13 -7.12
C ASP A 246 -33.25 -8.29 -7.88
N ASP A 247 -32.02 -8.63 -7.49
CA ASP A 247 -31.23 -9.78 -7.98
C ASP A 247 -30.96 -9.78 -9.50
N THR A 248 -30.54 -8.64 -10.01
CA THR A 248 -30.38 -8.33 -11.45
C THR A 248 -29.18 -8.97 -12.17
N GLY A 249 -28.66 -10.09 -11.67
CA GLY A 249 -27.58 -10.85 -12.31
C GLY A 249 -26.18 -10.25 -12.16
N PHE A 250 -25.99 -9.28 -11.26
CA PHE A 250 -24.65 -8.88 -10.83
C PHE A 250 -24.03 -9.97 -9.97
N THR A 251 -22.74 -10.21 -10.18
CA THR A 251 -21.97 -11.22 -9.44
C THR A 251 -20.63 -10.65 -8.99
N ILE A 252 -20.10 -11.17 -7.88
CA ILE A 252 -18.79 -10.76 -7.35
C ILE A 252 -17.75 -11.78 -7.81
N ALA A 253 -16.72 -11.31 -8.51
CA ALA A 253 -15.66 -12.14 -9.08
C ALA A 253 -14.37 -12.14 -8.26
N GLY A 254 -14.17 -11.13 -7.41
CA GLY A 254 -12.99 -11.03 -6.57
C GLY A 254 -13.15 -10.01 -5.45
N ILE A 255 -12.41 -10.24 -4.36
CA ILE A 255 -12.33 -9.37 -3.20
C ILE A 255 -10.86 -9.22 -2.83
N GLU A 256 -10.38 -7.99 -2.78
CA GLU A 256 -9.06 -7.64 -2.26
C GLU A 256 -9.22 -6.78 -1.00
N GLY A 257 -8.44 -7.08 0.02
CA GLY A 257 -8.27 -6.22 1.19
C GLY A 257 -7.17 -5.19 0.90
N ILE A 258 -7.44 -3.93 1.19
CA ILE A 258 -6.48 -2.83 1.06
C ILE A 258 -6.24 -2.25 2.45
N TYR A 259 -4.98 -2.29 2.89
CA TYR A 259 -4.57 -1.58 4.09
C TYR A 259 -4.41 -0.08 3.82
#